data_AF-A0A7W1RPQ0-F1
#
_entry.id   AF-A0A7W1RPQ0-F1
#
_cell.length_a   1.000
_cell.length_b   1.000
_cell.length_c   1.000
_cell.angle_alpha   90.00
_cell.angle_beta   90.00
_cell.angle_gamma   90.00
#
_symmetry.space_group_name_H-M   'P 1'
#
loop_
_entity.id
_entity.type
_entity.pdbx_description
1 polymer ?
#
loop_
_entity_poly.entity_id
_entity_poly.type
_entity_poly.pdbx_seq_one_letter_code
_entity_poly.pdbx_strand_id
1 'polypeptide(L)'
;MRRDILFVLAGLAALLLLSLALGLAHPFGNPRATTTVATDAPSTLLMEHALIPVEVRSVLRAKCADCHSTQTRWPWYGRLAPASWLMESDITEAQEQMNLSQWESLPDEEIRTLRAEIAGVARAHIMPHLQYRVAHRDVAVTEDDVRVLRDWARGNVTQKLDEAEKTPPDAGPGDAGRGRQIFASNCAGCHSPEHHQEGPKLAGVFGRPSGTGPGFLYSAALKKAAVKWDEQSLDKWLAKPDAVVPMNNMYFHVVKAEQRRDLIAYLKGLQTSGN
;
A
#
# COMPACT_ATOMS: atom_id res chain seq x y z
N MET A 1 -40.82 -46.36 10.34
CA MET A 1 -40.89 -44.95 9.89
C MET A 1 -40.24 -43.96 10.86
N ARG A 2 -40.72 -43.77 12.10
CA ARG A 2 -40.11 -42.80 13.05
C ARG A 2 -38.67 -43.15 13.48
N ARG A 3 -38.37 -44.43 13.71
CA ARG A 3 -36.99 -44.89 14.04
C ARG A 3 -36.03 -44.67 12.88
N ASP A 4 -36.46 -44.95 11.67
CA ASP A 4 -35.63 -44.80 10.46
C ASP A 4 -35.27 -43.34 10.20
N ILE A 5 -36.22 -42.42 10.41
CA ILE A 5 -35.98 -40.96 10.32
C ILE A 5 -35.00 -40.49 11.41
N LEU A 6 -35.11 -40.99 12.64
CA LEU A 6 -34.18 -40.67 13.72
C LEU A 6 -32.75 -41.15 13.44
N PHE A 7 -32.59 -42.34 12.84
CA PHE A 7 -31.26 -42.84 12.43
C PHE A 7 -30.65 -42.01 11.30
N VAL A 8 -31.45 -41.60 10.31
CA VAL A 8 -30.98 -40.75 9.21
C VAL A 8 -30.59 -39.37 9.72
N LEU A 9 -31.39 -38.74 10.59
CA LEU A 9 -31.08 -37.45 11.18
C LEU A 9 -29.84 -37.50 12.09
N ALA A 10 -29.68 -38.57 12.88
CA ALA A 10 -28.48 -38.77 13.68
C ALA A 10 -27.23 -38.98 12.82
N GLY A 11 -27.34 -39.71 11.70
CA GLY A 11 -26.26 -39.89 10.74
C GLY A 11 -25.84 -38.59 10.06
N LEU A 12 -26.82 -37.76 9.65
CA LEU A 12 -26.56 -36.44 9.08
C LEU A 12 -25.93 -35.48 10.09
N ALA A 13 -26.41 -35.49 11.34
CA ALA A 13 -25.82 -34.69 12.41
C ALA A 13 -24.38 -35.13 12.73
N ALA A 14 -24.10 -36.44 12.76
CA ALA A 14 -22.75 -36.97 12.96
C ALA A 14 -21.80 -36.58 11.81
N LEU A 15 -22.26 -36.66 10.56
CA LEU A 15 -21.49 -36.19 9.39
C LEU A 15 -21.23 -34.68 9.44
N LEU A 16 -22.22 -33.88 9.84
CA LEU A 16 -22.07 -32.44 9.99
C LEU A 16 -21.05 -32.10 11.09
N LEU A 17 -21.16 -32.73 12.26
CA LEU A 17 -20.23 -32.57 13.38
C LEU A 17 -18.81 -33.02 13.02
N LEU A 18 -18.68 -34.13 12.28
CA LEU A 18 -17.39 -34.59 11.77
C LEU A 18 -16.79 -33.58 10.78
N SER A 19 -17.59 -33.04 9.85
CA SER A 19 -17.12 -31.99 8.93
C SER A 19 -16.69 -30.72 9.68
N LEU A 20 -17.41 -30.32 10.73
CA LEU A 20 -17.08 -29.18 11.57
C LEU A 20 -15.78 -29.42 12.35
N ALA A 21 -15.62 -30.64 12.90
CA ALA A 21 -14.43 -31.04 13.65
C ALA A 21 -13.20 -31.14 12.75
N LEU A 22 -13.32 -31.69 11.54
CA LEU A 22 -12.24 -31.67 10.55
C LEU A 22 -11.90 -30.25 10.10
N GLY A 23 -12.87 -29.34 9.96
CA GLY A 23 -12.60 -27.92 9.66
C GLY A 23 -11.82 -27.18 10.75
N LEU A 24 -11.78 -27.72 11.98
CA LEU A 24 -10.98 -27.21 13.10
C LEU A 24 -9.60 -27.87 13.21
N ALA A 25 -9.38 -29.03 12.56
CA ALA A 25 -8.08 -29.69 12.50
C ALA A 25 -7.21 -29.01 11.43
N HIS A 26 -6.06 -28.47 11.83
CA HIS A 26 -5.13 -27.83 10.91
C HIS A 26 -3.88 -28.72 10.77
N PRO A 27 -3.81 -29.58 9.74
CA PRO A 27 -2.77 -30.61 9.63
C PRO A 27 -1.35 -30.04 9.42
N PHE A 28 -1.23 -28.77 9.02
CA PHE A 28 0.04 -28.11 8.70
C PHE A 28 0.44 -27.01 9.71
N GLY A 29 -0.23 -26.95 10.87
CA GLY A 29 -0.01 -25.90 11.88
C GLY A 29 -1.13 -24.86 11.89
N ASN A 30 -0.98 -23.78 12.65
CA ASN A 30 -1.89 -22.64 12.56
C ASN A 30 -1.04 -21.37 12.39
N PRO A 31 -0.58 -21.04 11.17
CA PRO A 31 0.22 -19.85 10.91
C PRO A 31 -0.57 -18.57 11.16
N ARG A 32 -1.90 -18.66 11.29
CA ARG A 32 -2.70 -17.54 11.81
C ARG A 32 -2.40 -17.22 13.28
N ALA A 33 -1.82 -18.16 14.05
CA ALA A 33 -1.33 -17.92 15.39
C ALA A 33 0.01 -17.17 15.41
N THR A 34 0.78 -17.23 14.31
CA THR A 34 2.02 -16.46 14.12
C THR A 34 1.74 -15.05 13.60
N THR A 35 0.56 -14.81 13.00
CA THR A 35 0.07 -13.46 12.60
C THR A 35 -0.60 -12.69 13.74
N THR A 36 -0.06 -12.71 14.95
CA THR A 36 -0.55 -11.85 16.06
C THR A 36 -0.18 -10.38 15.93
N VAL A 37 0.45 -9.97 14.82
CA VAL A 37 0.46 -8.56 14.42
C VAL A 37 -0.88 -8.28 13.74
N ALA A 38 -1.74 -7.60 14.50
CA ALA A 38 -3.05 -7.09 14.17
C ALA A 38 -3.38 -7.05 12.67
N THR A 39 -4.56 -7.59 12.33
CA THR A 39 -5.28 -7.38 11.06
C THR A 39 -5.51 -5.91 10.67
N ASP A 40 -5.03 -4.97 11.50
CA ASP A 40 -5.17 -3.53 11.37
C ASP A 40 -3.82 -2.81 11.22
N ALA A 41 -2.68 -3.52 11.28
CA ALA A 41 -1.39 -2.93 10.92
C ALA A 41 -1.33 -2.80 9.40
N PRO A 42 -1.32 -1.59 8.83
CA PRO A 42 -1.34 -1.44 7.38
C PRO A 42 -0.07 -2.03 6.79
N SER A 43 -0.21 -2.72 5.65
CA SER A 43 0.89 -3.20 4.78
C SER A 43 1.89 -2.10 4.37
N THR A 44 1.62 -0.86 4.78
CA THR A 44 2.40 0.35 4.58
C THR A 44 3.71 0.38 5.38
N LEU A 45 3.96 -0.53 6.33
CA LEU A 45 5.22 -0.57 7.07
C LEU A 45 6.23 -1.63 6.55
N LEU A 46 5.82 -2.51 5.64
CA LEU A 46 6.70 -3.55 5.09
C LEU A 46 7.85 -2.93 4.27
N MET A 47 9.10 -3.09 4.69
CA MET A 47 10.29 -2.53 4.01
C MET A 47 10.30 -0.99 3.95
N GLU A 48 9.75 -0.33 4.99
CA GLU A 48 9.65 1.13 5.06
C GLU A 48 11.03 1.81 5.18
N HIS A 49 11.97 1.19 5.91
CA HIS A 49 13.33 1.73 6.11
C HIS A 49 14.36 1.12 5.16
N ALA A 50 14.00 0.05 4.45
CA ALA A 50 14.83 -0.50 3.39
C ALA A 50 15.07 0.55 2.29
N LEU A 51 16.31 0.65 1.82
CA LEU A 51 16.74 1.46 0.66
C LEU A 51 16.16 0.91 -0.65
N ILE A 52 14.84 0.96 -0.77
CA ILE A 52 14.07 0.43 -1.89
C ILE A 52 13.27 1.57 -2.50
N PRO A 53 13.40 1.79 -3.83
CA PRO A 53 12.62 2.81 -4.54
C PRO A 53 11.11 2.61 -4.32
N VAL A 54 10.35 3.70 -4.26
CA VAL A 54 8.91 3.64 -3.93
C VAL A 54 8.13 2.82 -4.95
N GLU A 55 8.52 2.90 -6.23
CA GLU A 55 7.92 2.15 -7.33
C GLU A 55 8.12 0.65 -7.12
N VAL A 56 9.33 0.24 -6.75
CA VAL A 56 9.66 -1.17 -6.47
C VAL A 56 8.90 -1.66 -5.23
N ARG A 57 8.91 -0.87 -4.16
CA ARG A 57 8.20 -1.20 -2.92
C ARG A 57 6.70 -1.36 -3.16
N SER A 58 6.12 -0.53 -4.03
CA SER A 58 4.70 -0.62 -4.39
C SER A 58 4.37 -1.94 -5.09
N VAL A 59 5.22 -2.40 -6.02
CA VAL A 59 5.05 -3.68 -6.71
C VAL A 59 5.18 -4.85 -5.73
N LEU A 60 6.25 -4.86 -4.91
CA LEU A 60 6.49 -5.94 -3.95
C LEU A 60 5.35 -6.06 -2.93
N ARG A 61 4.86 -4.93 -2.40
CA ARG A 61 3.71 -4.92 -1.47
C ARG A 61 2.42 -5.38 -2.15
N ALA A 62 2.15 -4.94 -3.38
CA ALA A 62 0.89 -5.23 -4.05
C ALA A 62 0.81 -6.64 -4.66
N LYS A 63 1.95 -7.19 -5.09
CA LYS A 63 2.00 -8.42 -5.91
C LYS A 63 2.65 -9.61 -5.19
N CYS A 64 3.50 -9.38 -4.21
CA CYS A 64 4.33 -10.44 -3.59
C CYS A 64 4.04 -10.64 -2.09
N ALA A 65 3.73 -9.57 -1.36
CA ALA A 65 3.67 -9.60 0.10
C ALA A 65 2.58 -10.51 0.70
N ASP A 66 1.49 -10.76 -0.03
CA ASP A 66 0.43 -11.63 0.49
C ASP A 66 0.94 -13.06 0.74
N CYS A 67 1.89 -13.56 -0.05
CA CYS A 67 2.52 -14.87 0.18
C CYS A 67 3.90 -14.77 0.81
N HIS A 68 4.75 -13.86 0.32
CA HIS A 68 6.16 -13.74 0.74
C HIS A 68 6.38 -12.79 1.92
N SER A 69 5.39 -12.55 2.78
CA SER A 69 5.58 -11.78 4.00
C SER A 69 4.72 -12.32 5.12
N THR A 70 5.10 -11.99 6.36
CA THR A 70 4.30 -12.30 7.54
C THR A 70 2.99 -11.49 7.62
N GLN A 71 2.75 -10.55 6.70
CA GLN A 71 1.56 -9.71 6.63
C GLN A 71 0.59 -10.19 5.55
N THR A 72 0.25 -11.48 5.56
CA THR A 72 -0.66 -12.10 4.58
C THR A 72 -2.09 -11.57 4.67
N ARG A 73 -2.63 -11.07 3.55
CA ARG A 73 -4.07 -10.77 3.44
C ARG A 73 -4.83 -11.98 2.92
N TRP A 74 -5.51 -12.66 3.82
CA TRP A 74 -6.27 -13.87 3.51
C TRP A 74 -7.60 -13.55 2.81
N PRO A 75 -7.88 -14.13 1.64
CA PRO A 75 -9.19 -14.04 1.02
C PRO A 75 -10.22 -14.83 1.82
N TRP A 76 -11.50 -14.54 1.63
CA TRP A 76 -12.58 -15.14 2.43
C TRP A 76 -12.61 -16.68 2.33
N TYR A 77 -12.34 -17.24 1.15
CA TYR A 77 -12.33 -18.69 0.94
C TYR A 77 -11.06 -19.36 1.48
N GLY A 78 -9.98 -18.60 1.71
CA GLY A 78 -8.79 -19.07 2.41
C GLY A 78 -9.04 -19.38 3.89
N ARG A 79 -10.28 -19.18 4.37
CA ARG A 79 -10.76 -19.56 5.71
C ARG A 79 -11.51 -20.89 5.71
N LEU A 80 -11.75 -21.49 4.55
CA LEU A 80 -12.56 -22.70 4.40
C LEU A 80 -11.70 -23.88 3.97
N ALA A 81 -11.78 -25.00 4.68
CA ALA A 81 -11.12 -26.23 4.28
C ALA A 81 -11.77 -26.81 3.00
N PRO A 82 -11.00 -27.45 2.09
CA PRO A 82 -9.55 -27.68 2.17
C PRO A 82 -8.70 -26.51 1.63
N ALA A 83 -9.31 -25.47 1.06
CA ALA A 83 -8.59 -24.36 0.44
C ALA A 83 -7.67 -23.63 1.42
N SER A 84 -8.11 -23.45 2.67
CA SER A 84 -7.28 -22.87 3.74
C SER A 84 -5.97 -23.63 3.94
N TRP A 85 -6.00 -24.97 3.93
CA TRP A 85 -4.82 -25.79 4.16
C TRP A 85 -3.84 -25.77 2.99
N LEU A 86 -4.35 -25.78 1.75
CA LEU A 86 -3.50 -25.69 0.57
C LEU A 86 -2.78 -24.34 0.50
N MET A 87 -3.54 -23.26 0.68
CA MET A 87 -2.96 -21.91 0.72
C MET A 87 -1.95 -21.76 1.86
N GLU A 88 -2.22 -22.36 3.01
CA GLU A 88 -1.33 -22.36 4.16
C GLU A 88 0.01 -23.05 3.89
N SER A 89 -0.04 -24.22 3.25
CA SER A 89 1.16 -24.94 2.80
C SER A 89 1.94 -24.09 1.79
N ASP A 90 1.27 -23.56 0.78
CA ASP A 90 1.89 -22.76 -0.29
C ASP A 90 2.56 -21.49 0.27
N ILE A 91 1.91 -20.81 1.22
CA ILE A 91 2.46 -19.59 1.84
C ILE A 91 3.64 -19.92 2.75
N THR A 92 3.57 -21.00 3.51
CA THR A 92 4.68 -21.45 4.36
C THR A 92 5.91 -21.75 3.50
N GLU A 93 5.74 -22.55 2.44
CA GLU A 93 6.81 -22.87 1.50
C GLU A 93 7.36 -21.61 0.81
N ALA A 94 6.49 -20.70 0.39
CA ALA A 94 6.91 -19.44 -0.23
C ALA A 94 7.75 -18.55 0.71
N GLN A 95 7.41 -18.50 2.00
CA GLN A 95 8.14 -17.72 3.00
C GLN A 95 9.49 -18.33 3.36
N GLU A 96 9.62 -19.65 3.31
CA GLU A 96 10.92 -20.33 3.49
C GLU A 96 11.90 -20.00 2.36
N GLN A 97 11.40 -19.82 1.13
CA GLN A 97 12.22 -19.41 0.00
C GLN A 97 12.54 -17.91 0.01
N MET A 98 11.58 -17.07 0.41
CA MET A 98 11.76 -15.62 0.50
C MET A 98 10.74 -14.98 1.45
N ASN A 99 11.23 -14.21 2.42
CA ASN A 99 10.39 -13.45 3.35
C ASN A 99 10.72 -11.95 3.38
N LEU A 100 9.87 -11.14 2.76
CA LEU A 100 9.97 -9.68 2.69
C LEU A 100 9.93 -9.00 4.06
N SER A 101 9.32 -9.63 5.08
CA SER A 101 9.33 -9.08 6.45
C SER A 101 10.73 -9.09 7.06
N GLN A 102 11.64 -9.91 6.54
CA GLN A 102 13.02 -10.03 7.00
C GLN A 102 14.00 -9.23 6.13
N TRP A 103 13.53 -8.55 5.07
CA TRP A 103 14.36 -7.91 4.06
C TRP A 103 15.44 -6.97 4.64
N GLU A 104 15.10 -6.17 5.63
CA GLU A 104 16.02 -5.20 6.27
C GLU A 104 17.12 -5.86 7.09
N SER A 105 16.95 -7.14 7.46
CA SER A 105 17.95 -7.91 8.21
C SER A 105 18.87 -8.77 7.33
N LEU A 106 18.60 -8.84 6.03
CA LEU A 106 19.38 -9.66 5.10
C LEU A 106 20.73 -9.01 4.76
N PRO A 107 21.80 -9.80 4.57
CA PRO A 107 23.07 -9.31 4.03
C PRO A 107 22.92 -8.75 2.60
N ASP A 108 23.75 -7.77 2.24
CA ASP A 108 23.70 -7.12 0.93
C ASP A 108 23.87 -8.08 -0.26
N GLU A 109 24.66 -9.15 -0.10
CA GLU A 109 24.84 -10.17 -1.14
C GLU A 109 23.56 -10.98 -1.36
N GLU A 110 22.87 -11.34 -0.29
CA GLU A 110 21.61 -12.07 -0.36
C GLU A 110 20.51 -11.19 -0.97
N ILE A 111 20.47 -9.91 -0.60
CA ILE A 111 19.61 -8.91 -1.22
C ILE A 111 19.87 -8.80 -2.73
N ARG A 112 21.13 -8.81 -3.18
CA ARG A 112 21.49 -8.77 -4.61
C ARG A 112 20.97 -10.01 -5.35
N THR A 113 21.15 -11.18 -4.77
CA THR A 113 20.66 -12.44 -5.35
C THR A 113 19.15 -12.46 -5.45
N LEU A 114 18.44 -12.16 -4.35
CA LEU A 114 16.98 -12.11 -4.31
C LEU A 114 16.41 -11.12 -5.32
N ARG A 115 17.03 -9.94 -5.47
CA ARG A 115 16.64 -8.96 -6.50
C ARG A 115 16.66 -9.55 -7.90
N ALA A 116 17.73 -10.25 -8.26
CA ALA A 116 17.88 -10.88 -9.57
C ALA A 116 16.87 -12.00 -9.78
N GLU A 117 16.66 -12.83 -8.76
CA GLU A 117 15.69 -13.94 -8.79
C GLU A 117 14.26 -13.43 -8.94
N ILE A 118 13.85 -12.45 -8.13
CA ILE A 118 12.53 -11.79 -8.20
C ILE A 118 12.26 -11.29 -9.62
N ALA A 119 13.22 -10.56 -10.21
CA ALA A 119 13.08 -10.07 -11.59
C ALA A 119 13.01 -11.21 -12.62
N GLY A 120 13.74 -12.31 -12.39
CA GLY A 120 13.74 -13.49 -13.24
C GLY A 120 12.38 -14.21 -13.23
N VAL A 121 11.86 -14.53 -12.05
CA VAL A 121 10.58 -15.26 -11.91
C VAL A 121 9.38 -14.43 -12.34
N ALA A 122 9.43 -13.10 -12.11
CA ALA A 122 8.43 -12.16 -12.58
C ALA A 122 8.40 -12.10 -14.11
N ARG A 123 9.57 -11.93 -14.75
CA ARG A 123 9.68 -11.91 -16.21
C ARG A 123 9.25 -13.23 -16.86
N ALA A 124 9.55 -14.35 -16.21
CA ALA A 124 9.18 -15.66 -16.70
C ALA A 124 7.69 -15.96 -16.50
N HIS A 125 6.93 -15.07 -15.84
CA HIS A 125 5.51 -15.26 -15.51
C HIS A 125 5.28 -16.55 -14.69
N ILE A 126 6.30 -16.99 -13.96
CA ILE A 126 6.25 -18.15 -13.06
C ILE A 126 5.52 -17.75 -11.77
N MET A 127 5.72 -16.50 -11.34
CA MET A 127 5.10 -15.91 -10.16
C MET A 127 4.19 -14.73 -10.52
N PRO A 128 2.96 -14.68 -10.00
CA PRO A 128 2.27 -15.77 -9.31
C PRO A 128 1.98 -16.95 -10.25
N HIS A 129 1.89 -18.17 -9.71
CA HIS A 129 1.57 -19.37 -10.48
C HIS A 129 0.30 -19.21 -11.32
N LEU A 130 0.25 -19.85 -12.49
CA LEU A 130 -0.84 -19.70 -13.46
C LEU A 130 -2.24 -19.89 -12.86
N GLN A 131 -2.41 -20.94 -12.05
CA GLN A 131 -3.64 -21.27 -11.35
C GLN A 131 -4.14 -20.12 -10.46
N TYR A 132 -3.24 -19.45 -9.76
CA TYR A 132 -3.57 -18.29 -8.93
C TYR A 132 -3.96 -17.08 -9.80
N ARG A 133 -3.22 -16.80 -10.88
CA ARG A 133 -3.53 -15.68 -11.80
C ARG A 133 -4.88 -15.80 -12.49
N VAL A 134 -5.35 -17.02 -12.75
CA VAL A 134 -6.68 -17.25 -13.35
C VAL A 134 -7.79 -16.85 -12.38
N ALA A 135 -7.65 -17.19 -11.10
CA ALA A 135 -8.60 -16.83 -10.05
C ALA A 135 -8.46 -15.38 -9.57
N HIS A 136 -7.23 -14.83 -9.63
CA HIS A 136 -6.85 -13.51 -9.12
C HIS A 136 -6.13 -12.70 -10.19
N ARG A 137 -6.90 -12.16 -11.13
CA ARG A 137 -6.35 -11.37 -12.25
C ARG A 137 -5.81 -10.01 -11.81
N ASP A 138 -6.37 -9.44 -10.75
CA ASP A 138 -6.02 -8.15 -10.17
C ASP A 138 -4.59 -8.11 -9.58
N VAL A 139 -4.09 -9.26 -9.16
CA VAL A 139 -2.74 -9.44 -8.58
C VAL A 139 -1.74 -10.02 -9.57
N ALA A 140 -2.11 -10.20 -10.84
CA ALA A 140 -1.17 -10.60 -11.88
C ALA A 140 -0.06 -9.55 -12.03
N VAL A 141 1.19 -10.02 -12.15
CA VAL A 141 2.36 -9.19 -12.45
C VAL A 141 2.28 -8.76 -13.91
N THR A 142 2.23 -7.46 -14.14
CA THR A 142 2.11 -6.84 -15.47
C THR A 142 3.50 -6.62 -16.10
N GLU A 143 3.55 -6.32 -17.39
CA GLU A 143 4.82 -5.98 -18.06
C GLU A 143 5.49 -4.72 -17.47
N ASP A 144 4.70 -3.78 -16.95
CA ASP A 144 5.22 -2.61 -16.25
C ASP A 144 5.83 -2.98 -14.89
N ASP A 145 5.20 -3.89 -14.15
CA ASP A 145 5.76 -4.43 -12.91
C ASP A 145 7.10 -5.16 -13.19
N VAL A 146 7.15 -5.99 -14.25
CA VAL A 146 8.38 -6.68 -14.69
C VAL A 146 9.48 -5.67 -15.02
N ARG A 147 9.15 -4.58 -15.72
CA ARG A 147 10.12 -3.53 -16.03
C ARG A 147 10.69 -2.92 -14.76
N VAL A 148 9.85 -2.53 -13.79
CA VAL A 148 10.27 -1.94 -12.51
C VAL A 148 11.21 -2.88 -11.75
N LEU A 149 10.84 -4.15 -11.62
CA LEU A 149 11.63 -5.16 -10.91
C LEU A 149 12.97 -5.45 -11.59
N ARG A 150 12.98 -5.54 -12.93
CA ARG A 150 14.19 -5.77 -13.71
C ARG A 150 15.16 -4.60 -13.63
N ASP A 151 14.66 -3.38 -13.72
CA ASP A 151 15.50 -2.19 -13.65
C ASP A 151 16.09 -2.05 -12.24
N TRP A 152 15.33 -2.41 -11.20
CA TRP A 152 15.84 -2.53 -9.84
C TRP A 152 16.90 -3.61 -9.71
N ALA A 153 16.68 -4.82 -10.22
CA ALA A 153 17.63 -5.92 -10.14
C ALA A 153 19.00 -5.61 -10.76
N ARG A 154 19.02 -4.80 -11.83
CA ARG A 154 20.25 -4.39 -12.52
C ARG A 154 21.05 -3.31 -11.77
N GLY A 155 20.54 -2.77 -10.66
CA GLY A 155 21.14 -1.61 -10.00
C GLY A 155 20.95 -0.29 -10.76
N ASN A 156 20.21 -0.32 -11.88
CA ASN A 156 19.93 0.86 -12.70
C ASN A 156 19.02 1.85 -11.99
N VAL A 157 18.23 1.41 -11.00
CA VAL A 157 17.43 2.33 -10.18
C VAL A 157 18.31 3.10 -9.20
N THR A 158 19.37 2.49 -8.65
CA THR A 158 20.35 3.23 -7.83
C THR A 158 21.08 4.28 -8.67
N GLN A 159 21.50 3.93 -9.91
CA GLN A 159 22.07 4.90 -10.84
C GLN A 159 21.08 6.01 -11.23
N LYS A 160 19.81 5.68 -11.49
CA LYS A 160 18.80 6.69 -11.85
C LYS A 160 18.40 7.57 -10.66
N LEU A 161 18.50 7.06 -9.43
CA LEU A 161 18.31 7.84 -8.19
C LEU A 161 19.54 8.71 -7.88
N ASP A 162 20.76 8.19 -8.08
CA ASP A 162 22.01 8.95 -7.93
C ASP A 162 22.16 10.03 -9.02
N GLU A 163 21.68 9.77 -10.23
CA GLU A 163 21.60 10.74 -11.33
C GLU A 163 20.42 11.71 -11.17
N ALA A 164 19.28 11.28 -10.59
CA ALA A 164 18.18 12.17 -10.21
C ALA A 164 18.50 13.01 -8.94
N GLU A 165 19.46 12.58 -8.13
CA GLU A 165 19.98 13.32 -6.98
C GLU A 165 21.14 14.25 -7.38
N LYS A 166 21.94 13.90 -8.40
CA LYS A 166 23.03 14.74 -8.95
C LYS A 166 22.61 15.68 -10.07
N THR A 167 21.56 15.36 -10.80
CA THR A 167 20.94 16.29 -11.75
C THR A 167 19.87 17.05 -10.97
N PRO A 168 19.95 18.38 -10.84
CA PRO A 168 18.79 19.12 -10.35
C PRO A 168 17.60 18.69 -11.21
N PRO A 169 16.50 18.17 -10.64
CA PRO A 169 15.28 18.04 -11.41
C PRO A 169 15.05 19.43 -11.98
N ASP A 170 14.99 19.50 -13.31
CA ASP A 170 14.80 20.74 -14.05
C ASP A 170 13.74 21.59 -13.32
N ALA A 171 13.87 22.91 -13.39
CA ALA A 171 12.85 23.83 -12.87
C ALA A 171 11.54 23.75 -13.68
N GLY A 172 11.26 22.59 -14.27
CA GLY A 172 10.08 22.24 -15.01
C GLY A 172 8.85 22.05 -14.12
N PRO A 173 7.68 21.96 -14.76
CA PRO A 173 6.41 21.83 -14.05
C PRO A 173 6.36 20.52 -13.25
N GLY A 174 5.69 20.55 -12.09
CA GLY A 174 5.47 19.36 -11.26
C GLY A 174 4.64 18.29 -11.98
N ASP A 175 4.82 17.03 -11.59
CA ASP A 175 4.12 15.86 -12.12
C ASP A 175 2.94 15.47 -11.23
N ALA A 176 1.73 15.58 -11.77
CA ALA A 176 0.50 15.28 -11.03
C ALA A 176 0.35 13.78 -10.68
N GLY A 177 0.93 12.87 -11.46
CA GLY A 177 0.92 11.44 -11.20
C GLY A 177 1.77 11.08 -9.98
N ARG A 178 3.00 11.61 -9.92
CA ARG A 178 3.85 11.52 -8.71
C ARG A 178 3.20 12.23 -7.53
N GLY A 179 2.61 13.40 -7.75
CA GLY A 179 1.87 14.14 -6.73
C GLY A 179 0.73 13.33 -6.12
N ARG A 180 -0.03 12.58 -6.93
CA ARG A 180 -1.08 11.67 -6.45
C ARG A 180 -0.53 10.57 -5.54
N GLN A 181 0.63 10.01 -5.86
CA GLN A 181 1.27 8.99 -5.05
C GLN A 181 1.74 9.56 -3.71
N ILE A 182 2.40 10.72 -3.72
CA ILE A 182 2.83 11.41 -2.49
C ILE A 182 1.60 11.74 -1.63
N PHE A 183 0.52 12.20 -2.24
CA PHE A 183 -0.73 12.48 -1.53
C PHE A 183 -1.28 11.23 -0.82
N ALA A 184 -1.32 10.09 -1.52
CA ALA A 184 -1.81 8.83 -0.98
C ALA A 184 -0.98 8.35 0.23
N SER A 185 0.35 8.53 0.20
CA SER A 185 1.24 8.10 1.29
C SER A 185 1.28 9.07 2.48
N ASN A 186 1.23 10.37 2.21
CA ASN A 186 1.59 11.38 3.22
C ASN A 186 0.42 12.24 3.68
N CYS A 187 -0.67 12.31 2.90
CA CYS A 187 -1.78 13.23 3.15
C CYS A 187 -3.10 12.50 3.40
N ALA A 188 -3.28 11.30 2.83
CA ALA A 188 -4.55 10.57 2.83
C ALA A 188 -5.02 10.10 4.21
N GLY A 189 -4.16 10.12 5.24
CA GLY A 189 -4.56 9.85 6.62
C GLY A 189 -5.45 10.95 7.19
N CYS A 190 -5.22 12.21 6.80
CA CYS A 190 -5.95 13.36 7.33
C CYS A 190 -6.81 14.05 6.26
N HIS A 191 -6.53 13.87 4.98
CA HIS A 191 -7.21 14.57 3.89
C HIS A 191 -7.74 13.62 2.82
N SER A 192 -8.93 13.91 2.33
CA SER A 192 -9.47 13.37 1.08
C SER A 192 -9.69 14.51 0.06
N PRO A 193 -9.67 14.24 -1.25
CA PRO A 193 -10.14 15.22 -2.21
C PRO A 193 -11.63 15.56 -2.02
N GLU A 194 -12.49 14.58 -1.75
CA GLU A 194 -13.95 14.71 -1.83
C GLU A 194 -14.64 14.97 -0.48
N HIS A 195 -14.15 14.40 0.62
CA HIS A 195 -14.79 14.49 1.95
C HIS A 195 -13.85 15.00 3.04
N HIS A 196 -14.44 15.55 4.11
CA HIS A 196 -13.70 16.01 5.29
C HIS A 196 -13.30 14.80 6.16
N GLN A 197 -12.14 14.89 6.79
CA GLN A 197 -11.62 13.92 7.76
C GLN A 197 -11.04 14.69 8.95
N GLU A 198 -9.87 14.30 9.47
CA GLU A 198 -9.13 15.12 10.44
C GLU A 198 -8.75 16.49 9.87
N GLY A 199 -8.53 16.55 8.55
CA GLY A 199 -8.33 17.75 7.74
C GLY A 199 -9.49 18.02 6.77
N PRO A 200 -9.56 19.23 6.20
CA PRO A 200 -10.57 19.59 5.21
C PRO A 200 -10.41 18.81 3.90
N LYS A 201 -11.52 18.62 3.17
CA LYS A 201 -11.46 18.17 1.78
C LYS A 201 -10.64 19.12 0.90
N LEU A 202 -9.88 18.57 -0.05
CA LEU A 202 -8.91 19.34 -0.83
C LEU A 202 -9.29 19.57 -2.29
N ALA A 203 -10.39 19.00 -2.79
CA ALA A 203 -10.93 19.40 -4.08
C ALA A 203 -11.25 20.91 -4.10
N GLY A 204 -10.79 21.58 -5.16
CA GLY A 204 -10.90 23.03 -5.32
C GLY A 204 -10.12 23.84 -4.29
N VAL A 205 -9.09 23.28 -3.65
CA VAL A 205 -8.23 24.05 -2.74
C VAL A 205 -7.41 25.09 -3.50
N PHE A 206 -6.96 24.75 -4.72
CA PHE A 206 -6.18 25.65 -5.56
C PHE A 206 -7.03 26.87 -5.97
N GLY A 207 -6.51 28.06 -5.70
CA GLY A 207 -7.16 29.36 -5.88
C GLY A 207 -8.04 29.81 -4.72
N ARG A 208 -8.41 28.91 -3.78
CA ARG A 208 -9.32 29.21 -2.67
C ARG A 208 -8.60 29.94 -1.52
N PRO A 209 -9.25 30.89 -0.82
CA PRO A 209 -8.69 31.47 0.40
C PRO A 209 -8.58 30.47 1.56
N SER A 210 -7.57 30.66 2.42
CA SER A 210 -7.32 29.80 3.58
C SER A 210 -8.49 29.78 4.54
N GLY A 211 -8.81 28.59 5.07
CA GLY A 211 -9.86 28.46 6.09
C GLY A 211 -11.29 28.70 5.61
N THR A 212 -11.56 28.69 4.29
CA THR A 212 -12.88 28.97 3.72
C THR A 212 -13.60 27.77 3.10
N GLY A 213 -13.04 26.55 3.21
CA GLY A 213 -13.72 25.36 2.72
C GLY A 213 -15.06 25.15 3.45
N PRO A 214 -16.17 24.93 2.73
CA PRO A 214 -17.47 24.76 3.36
C PRO A 214 -17.48 23.52 4.24
N GLY A 215 -18.18 23.55 5.37
CA GLY A 215 -18.41 22.38 6.21
C GLY A 215 -17.24 21.89 7.07
N PHE A 216 -16.12 22.63 7.14
CA PHE A 216 -14.98 22.27 7.98
C PHE A 216 -14.68 23.28 9.10
N LEU A 217 -14.31 22.78 10.27
CA LEU A 217 -13.91 23.60 11.42
C LEU A 217 -12.40 23.86 11.40
N TYR A 218 -12.02 24.98 10.78
CA TYR A 218 -10.63 25.44 10.77
C TYR A 218 -10.19 26.10 12.08
N SER A 219 -8.88 26.09 12.33
CA SER A 219 -8.28 26.89 13.41
C SER A 219 -8.56 28.39 13.20
N ALA A 220 -8.65 29.14 14.29
CA ALA A 220 -8.87 30.58 14.24
C ALA A 220 -7.78 31.31 13.44
N ALA A 221 -6.52 30.86 13.57
CA ALA A 221 -5.39 31.41 12.85
C ALA A 221 -5.54 31.21 11.33
N LEU A 222 -5.90 30.01 10.88
CA LEU A 222 -6.02 29.70 9.45
C LEU A 222 -7.21 30.41 8.77
N LYS A 223 -8.31 30.62 9.51
CA LYS A 223 -9.44 31.45 9.04
C LYS A 223 -9.05 32.91 8.85
N LYS A 224 -8.21 33.46 9.74
CA LYS A 224 -7.79 34.87 9.70
C LYS A 224 -6.67 35.14 8.71
N ALA A 225 -5.89 34.13 8.34
CA ALA A 225 -4.67 34.30 7.54
C ALA A 225 -4.90 34.86 6.13
N ALA A 226 -6.10 34.69 5.56
CA ALA A 226 -6.50 35.20 4.24
C ALA A 226 -5.50 34.84 3.11
N VAL A 227 -4.80 33.71 3.22
CA VAL A 227 -3.83 33.26 2.21
C VAL A 227 -4.60 32.69 1.03
N LYS A 228 -4.36 33.18 -0.18
CA LYS A 228 -4.89 32.55 -1.40
C LYS A 228 -3.99 31.39 -1.79
N TRP A 229 -4.53 30.19 -1.93
CA TRP A 229 -3.74 29.00 -2.27
C TRP A 229 -3.37 28.96 -3.76
N ASP A 230 -2.19 29.47 -4.09
CA ASP A 230 -1.53 29.34 -5.39
C ASP A 230 -0.24 28.50 -5.27
N GLU A 231 0.51 28.37 -6.37
CA GLU A 231 1.73 27.57 -6.38
C GLU A 231 2.75 28.04 -5.34
N GLN A 232 2.94 29.36 -5.20
CA GLN A 232 3.96 29.93 -4.31
C GLN A 232 3.56 29.80 -2.83
N SER A 233 2.31 30.08 -2.51
CA SER A 233 1.79 29.97 -1.14
C SER A 233 1.66 28.52 -0.69
N LEU A 234 1.26 27.60 -1.58
CA LEU A 234 1.23 26.17 -1.29
C LEU A 234 2.65 25.61 -1.11
N ASP A 235 3.64 26.04 -1.89
CA ASP A 235 5.03 25.62 -1.68
C ASP A 235 5.54 26.03 -0.29
N LYS A 236 5.33 27.29 0.10
CA LYS A 236 5.69 27.79 1.44
C LYS A 236 4.94 27.06 2.54
N TRP A 237 3.64 26.85 2.36
CA TRP A 237 2.77 26.14 3.31
C TRP A 237 3.23 24.71 3.52
N LEU A 238 3.40 23.95 2.44
CA LEU A 238 3.84 22.56 2.49
C LEU A 238 5.27 22.43 3.03
N ALA A 239 6.14 23.43 2.83
CA ALA A 239 7.49 23.43 3.38
C ALA A 239 7.50 23.61 4.90
N LYS A 240 6.74 24.58 5.42
CA LYS A 240 6.69 24.94 6.85
C LYS A 240 5.36 25.63 7.22
N PRO A 241 4.30 24.88 7.57
CA PRO A 241 2.99 25.45 7.85
C PRO A 241 3.02 26.48 8.98
N ASP A 242 3.73 26.16 10.06
CA ASP A 242 3.85 27.02 11.25
C ASP A 242 4.56 28.35 10.98
N ALA A 243 5.40 28.41 9.94
CA ALA A 243 6.05 29.65 9.52
C ALA A 243 5.11 30.55 8.68
N VAL A 244 4.12 29.95 8.02
CA VAL A 244 3.15 30.67 7.18
C VAL A 244 1.94 31.12 8.01
N VAL A 245 1.38 30.22 8.82
CA VAL A 245 0.30 30.52 9.76
C VAL A 245 0.61 29.89 11.11
N PRO A 246 1.21 30.65 12.05
CA PRO A 246 1.42 30.19 13.41
C PRO A 246 0.09 29.76 14.07
N MET A 247 0.13 28.71 14.90
CA MET A 247 -1.05 28.13 15.57
C MET A 247 -2.12 27.59 14.60
N ASN A 248 -1.69 27.09 13.44
CA ASN A 248 -2.53 26.23 12.62
C ASN A 248 -2.58 24.81 13.23
N ASN A 249 -3.53 23.99 12.76
CA ASN A 249 -3.74 22.63 13.28
C ASN A 249 -3.10 21.53 12.39
N MET A 250 -2.28 21.90 11.39
CA MET A 250 -1.67 20.97 10.45
C MET A 250 -0.17 20.78 10.77
N TYR A 251 0.15 19.71 11.49
CA TYR A 251 1.52 19.38 11.93
C TYR A 251 2.25 18.45 10.95
N PHE A 252 2.33 18.84 9.68
CA PHE A 252 2.99 18.06 8.64
C PHE A 252 3.72 18.95 7.64
N HIS A 253 4.89 18.51 7.16
CA HIS A 253 5.66 19.25 6.16
C HIS A 253 6.36 18.32 5.15
N VAL A 254 6.63 18.87 3.97
CA VAL A 254 7.28 18.19 2.84
C VAL A 254 8.63 18.85 2.58
N VAL A 255 9.71 18.18 2.97
CA VAL A 255 11.08 18.73 2.95
C VAL A 255 11.57 18.97 1.52
N LYS A 256 11.35 18.01 0.61
CA LYS A 256 11.88 18.06 -0.75
C LYS A 256 11.04 18.99 -1.64
N ALA A 257 11.69 19.98 -2.25
CA ALA A 257 11.02 20.97 -3.11
C ALA A 257 10.32 20.34 -4.32
N GLU A 258 10.92 19.30 -4.91
CA GLU A 258 10.31 18.54 -6.00
C GLU A 258 8.99 17.88 -5.61
N GLN A 259 8.96 17.21 -4.45
CA GLN A 259 7.74 16.58 -3.94
C GLN A 259 6.63 17.61 -3.70
N ARG A 260 6.98 18.83 -3.26
CA ARG A 260 6.02 19.92 -3.15
C ARG A 260 5.47 20.34 -4.51
N ARG A 261 6.33 20.51 -5.52
CA ARG A 261 5.89 20.84 -6.90
C ARG A 261 4.95 19.79 -7.47
N ASP A 262 5.28 18.51 -7.31
CA ASP A 262 4.45 17.39 -7.76
C ASP A 262 3.09 17.36 -7.03
N LEU A 263 3.09 17.52 -5.70
CA LEU A 263 1.87 17.65 -4.90
C LEU A 263 1.00 18.83 -5.36
N ILE A 264 1.60 20.00 -5.58
CA ILE A 264 0.90 21.19 -6.05
C ILE A 264 0.27 20.95 -7.42
N ALA A 265 0.99 20.29 -8.34
CA ALA A 265 0.46 19.91 -9.65
C ALA A 265 -0.76 18.97 -9.53
N TYR A 266 -0.71 18.01 -8.60
CA TYR A 266 -1.85 17.15 -8.30
C TYR A 266 -3.04 17.94 -7.71
N LEU A 267 -2.81 18.79 -6.70
CA LEU A 267 -3.85 19.60 -6.07
C LEU A 267 -4.53 20.56 -7.06
N LYS A 268 -3.78 21.10 -8.03
CA LYS A 268 -4.30 21.94 -9.11
C LYS A 268 -5.28 21.19 -10.02
N GLY A 269 -5.08 19.88 -10.19
CA GLY A 269 -5.96 19.00 -10.95
C GLY A 269 -7.24 18.59 -10.21
N LEU A 270 -7.33 18.79 -8.89
CA LEU A 270 -8.50 18.45 -8.10
C LEU A 270 -9.59 19.52 -8.29
N GLN A 271 -10.47 19.32 -9.27
CA GLN A 271 -11.64 20.19 -9.47
C GLN A 271 -12.72 19.93 -8.41
N THR A 272 -13.50 20.94 -8.08
CA THR A 272 -14.74 20.74 -7.33
C THR A 272 -15.75 20.03 -8.25
N SER A 273 -16.27 18.86 -7.85
CA SER A 273 -17.47 18.32 -8.49
C SER A 273 -18.58 19.35 -8.37
N GLY A 274 -18.93 19.97 -9.50
CA GLY A 274 -20.03 20.92 -9.58
C GLY A 274 -21.36 20.18 -9.46
N ASN A 275 -22.11 20.53 -8.43
CA ASN A 275 -23.57 20.62 -8.44
C ASN A 275 -23.96 21.78 -7.52
#